data_AF-A0A1E3QQH1-F1
#
_entry.id   AF-A0A1E3QQH1-F1
#
_cell.length_a   1.000
_cell.length_b   1.000
_cell.length_c   1.000
_cell.angle_alpha   90.00
_cell.angle_beta   90.00
_cell.angle_gamma   90.00
#
_symmetry.space_group_name_H-M   'P 1'
#
loop_
_entity.id
_entity.type
_entity.pdbx_description
1 polymer ?
#
loop_
_entity_poly.entity_id
_entity_poly.type
_entity_poly.pdbx_seq_one_letter_code
_entity_poly.pdbx_strand_id
1 'polypeptide(L)'
;MDSEFDTEDFPFPRAVSRESFAEGTVGDFSPDEFLYKHHRFSALDDLHDELGKLLQQLDTELLNLVNNDYNDFISLGHSIDGGLDIINSIEIDLSSYEKQLLVEREKLSLSAKLVGSDVKFQYATFELKYKAQLLLLLDEQLTHFELVFSQANFSVKQVLSLFLIIHKLYAVVSGFDNVFLTTVLTPKVNRLRFEFHTVLDEQLTQSLRDASDLRVLQLLEAYTVIGEGAKALRLIKGEA
;
A
#
# COMPACT_ATOMS: atom_id res chain seq x y z
N MET A 1 -13.02 25.79 -104.03
CA MET A 1 -12.09 24.83 -103.43
C MET A 1 -11.38 25.58 -102.34
N ASP A 2 -11.84 25.31 -101.12
CA ASP A 2 -11.31 25.82 -99.87
C ASP A 2 -9.90 25.27 -99.64
N SER A 3 -9.01 26.11 -99.11
CA SER A 3 -7.88 25.63 -98.32
C SER A 3 -7.76 26.55 -97.12
N GLU A 4 -8.47 26.19 -96.07
CA GLU A 4 -8.20 26.66 -94.70
C GLU A 4 -6.72 26.40 -94.42
N PHE A 5 -5.91 27.47 -94.42
CA PHE A 5 -4.64 27.44 -93.72
C PHE A 5 -5.00 27.52 -92.24
N ASP A 6 -5.22 26.35 -91.63
CA ASP A 6 -5.16 26.21 -90.19
C ASP A 6 -3.84 26.81 -89.72
N THR A 7 -3.95 27.85 -88.91
CA THR A 7 -2.89 28.42 -88.09
C THR A 7 -2.32 27.32 -87.19
N GLU A 8 -1.29 26.62 -87.66
CA GLU A 8 -0.44 25.83 -86.77
C GLU A 8 0.27 26.82 -85.83
N ASP A 9 -0.22 26.92 -84.59
CA ASP A 9 0.46 27.60 -83.49
C ASP A 9 1.85 26.97 -83.34
N PHE A 10 2.91 27.68 -83.73
CA PHE A 10 4.28 27.22 -83.51
C PHE A 10 4.54 27.12 -82.01
N PRO A 11 4.75 25.92 -81.46
CA PRO A 11 5.01 25.77 -80.04
C PRO A 11 6.41 26.30 -79.72
N PHE A 12 6.53 27.08 -78.64
CA PHE A 12 7.83 27.54 -78.15
C PHE A 12 8.74 26.34 -77.82
N PRO A 13 10.06 26.45 -78.07
CA PRO A 13 11.03 25.44 -77.67
C PRO A 13 10.88 25.11 -76.18
N ARG A 14 10.74 23.83 -75.86
CA ARG A 14 10.72 23.35 -74.47
C ARG A 14 12.15 22.99 -74.06
N ALA A 15 12.57 23.46 -72.90
CA ALA A 15 13.87 23.12 -72.32
C ALA A 15 13.93 21.62 -72.01
N VAL A 16 15.10 21.01 -72.22
CA VAL A 16 15.35 19.60 -71.90
C VAL A 16 15.36 19.43 -70.39
N SER A 17 14.44 18.62 -69.87
CA SER A 17 14.34 18.30 -68.44
C SER A 17 14.40 16.79 -68.21
N ARG A 18 14.73 16.37 -66.98
CA ARG A 18 14.83 14.94 -66.61
C ARG A 18 13.52 14.19 -66.88
N GLU A 19 12.38 14.85 -66.69
CA GLU A 19 11.05 14.30 -66.91
C GLU A 19 10.81 13.96 -68.39
N SER A 20 11.49 14.67 -69.31
CA SER A 20 11.40 14.40 -70.75
C SER A 20 11.94 13.00 -71.08
N PHE A 21 12.95 12.52 -70.34
CA PHE A 21 13.50 11.18 -70.50
C PHE A 21 12.72 10.10 -69.75
N ALA A 22 11.84 10.47 -68.80
CA ALA A 22 11.08 9.51 -68.00
C ALA A 22 10.00 8.76 -68.81
N GLU A 23 9.56 9.31 -69.95
CA GLU A 23 8.59 8.66 -70.84
C GLU A 23 9.25 7.55 -71.70
N GLY A 24 10.58 7.57 -71.86
CA GLY A 24 11.34 6.63 -72.70
C GLY A 24 12.12 5.55 -71.93
N THR A 25 12.09 5.54 -70.60
CA THR A 25 12.87 4.62 -69.75
C THR A 25 12.32 3.18 -69.66
N VAL A 26 11.23 2.87 -70.37
CA VAL A 26 10.57 1.55 -70.33
C VAL A 26 10.93 0.66 -71.56
N GLY A 27 11.87 1.07 -72.42
CA GLY A 27 12.31 0.29 -73.59
C GLY A 27 13.60 0.80 -74.25
N ASP A 28 13.89 0.32 -75.47
CA ASP A 28 15.03 0.77 -76.29
C ASP A 28 14.87 2.27 -76.62
N PHE A 29 15.64 3.11 -75.93
CA PHE A 29 15.64 4.55 -76.17
C PHE A 29 16.21 4.88 -77.55
N SER A 30 15.41 5.52 -78.40
CA SER A 30 15.83 6.03 -79.70
C SER A 30 16.05 7.55 -79.63
N PRO A 31 17.29 8.05 -79.75
CA PRO A 31 17.58 9.48 -79.71
C PRO A 31 16.86 10.26 -80.81
N ASP A 32 16.77 9.67 -82.01
CA ASP A 32 16.16 10.33 -83.19
C ASP A 32 14.66 10.56 -82.99
N GLU A 33 13.96 9.58 -82.42
CA GLU A 33 12.52 9.67 -82.13
C GLU A 33 12.24 10.64 -80.99
N PHE A 34 13.09 10.64 -79.96
CA PHE A 34 13.01 11.56 -78.84
C PHE A 34 13.18 13.03 -79.26
N LEU A 35 14.21 13.32 -80.05
CA LEU A 35 14.48 14.66 -80.55
C LEU A 35 13.38 15.13 -81.51
N TYR A 36 12.87 14.25 -82.36
CA TYR A 36 11.78 14.58 -83.27
C TYR A 36 10.46 14.88 -82.55
N LYS A 37 10.13 14.14 -81.48
CA LYS A 37 8.87 14.30 -80.74
C LYS A 37 8.87 15.51 -79.80
N HIS A 38 10.00 15.81 -79.17
CA HIS A 38 10.05 16.79 -78.07
C HIS A 38 10.83 18.07 -78.39
N HIS A 39 11.79 18.03 -79.33
CA HIS A 39 12.74 19.13 -79.55
C HIS A 39 12.97 19.50 -81.04
N ARG A 40 12.03 19.16 -81.93
CA ARG A 40 12.10 19.42 -83.39
C ARG A 40 12.36 20.87 -83.78
N PHE A 41 11.96 21.82 -82.94
CA PHE A 41 12.05 23.27 -83.21
C PHE A 41 13.12 23.99 -82.36
N SER A 42 13.96 23.24 -81.64
CA SER A 42 15.07 23.79 -80.85
C SER A 42 16.32 24.00 -81.72
N ALA A 43 17.11 25.05 -81.42
CA ALA A 43 18.43 25.20 -82.03
C ALA A 43 19.38 24.12 -81.50
N LEU A 44 20.26 23.62 -82.39
CA LEU A 44 21.16 22.52 -82.06
C LEU A 44 22.18 22.90 -80.98
N ASP A 45 22.66 24.15 -80.98
CA ASP A 45 23.61 24.65 -80.00
C ASP A 45 22.98 24.74 -78.59
N ASP A 46 21.74 25.23 -78.50
CA ASP A 46 20.99 25.29 -77.24
C ASP A 46 20.72 23.88 -76.69
N LEU A 47 20.35 22.95 -77.58
CA LEU A 47 20.13 21.55 -77.22
C LEU A 47 21.40 20.88 -76.68
N HIS A 48 22.54 21.11 -77.35
CA HIS A 48 23.84 20.59 -76.91
C HIS A 48 24.22 21.10 -75.51
N ASP A 49 24.05 22.40 -75.27
CA ASP A 49 24.37 23.02 -73.99
C ASP A 49 23.42 22.56 -72.86
N GLU A 50 22.13 22.37 -73.16
CA GLU A 50 21.15 21.85 -72.21
C GLU A 50 21.43 20.38 -71.85
N LEU A 51 21.69 19.51 -72.82
CA LEU A 51 22.08 18.12 -72.55
C LEU A 51 23.41 18.04 -71.78
N GLY A 52 24.38 18.90 -72.12
CA GLY A 52 25.66 18.96 -71.42
C GLY A 52 25.51 19.34 -69.95
N LYS A 53 24.66 20.34 -69.64
CA LYS A 53 24.34 20.72 -68.26
C LYS A 53 23.60 19.62 -67.51
N LEU A 54 22.63 18.96 -68.16
CA LEU A 54 21.88 17.86 -67.56
C LEU A 54 22.81 16.68 -67.22
N LEU A 55 23.76 16.35 -68.11
CA LEU A 55 24.74 15.30 -67.86
C LEU A 55 25.64 15.62 -66.66
N GLN A 56 26.18 16.84 -66.60
CA GLN A 56 27.00 17.27 -65.46
C GLN A 56 26.23 17.26 -64.13
N GLN A 57 24.96 17.65 -64.17
CA GLN A 57 24.09 17.58 -63.00
C GLN A 57 23.87 16.13 -62.56
N LEU A 58 23.58 15.22 -63.49
CA LEU A 58 23.41 13.80 -63.21
C LEU A 58 24.68 13.15 -62.65
N ASP A 59 25.85 13.46 -63.21
CA ASP A 59 27.13 12.95 -62.70
C ASP A 59 27.39 13.41 -61.27
N THR A 60 27.06 14.67 -60.97
CA THR A 60 27.19 15.24 -59.63
C THR A 60 26.18 14.62 -58.66
N GLU A 61 24.93 14.44 -59.08
CA GLU A 61 23.89 13.76 -58.30
C GLU A 61 24.25 12.30 -58.01
N LEU A 62 24.80 11.57 -59.00
CA LEU A 62 25.24 10.19 -58.84
C LEU A 62 26.41 10.10 -57.86
N LEU A 63 27.42 10.96 -58.01
CA LEU A 63 28.54 11.01 -57.06
C LEU A 63 28.07 11.35 -55.65
N ASN A 64 27.14 12.28 -55.50
CA ASN A 64 26.58 12.62 -54.19
C ASN A 64 25.76 11.45 -53.61
N LEU A 65 24.97 10.77 -54.42
CA LEU A 65 24.19 9.60 -53.99
C LEU A 65 25.12 8.47 -53.54
N VAL A 66 26.13 8.12 -54.36
CA VAL A 66 27.09 7.07 -54.02
C VAL A 66 27.88 7.42 -52.78
N ASN A 67 28.35 8.66 -52.64
CA ASN A 67 29.13 9.06 -51.47
C ASN A 67 28.28 9.13 -50.20
N ASN A 68 27.04 9.65 -50.27
CA ASN A 68 26.15 9.71 -49.12
C ASN A 68 25.72 8.30 -48.70
N ASP A 69 25.24 7.48 -49.64
CA ASP A 69 24.78 6.13 -49.34
C ASP A 69 25.92 5.22 -48.86
N TYR A 70 27.14 5.41 -49.37
CA TYR A 70 28.32 4.68 -48.88
C TYR A 70 28.69 5.08 -47.45
N ASN A 71 28.69 6.38 -47.14
CA ASN A 71 28.97 6.86 -45.79
C ASN A 71 27.90 6.42 -44.78
N ASP A 72 26.64 6.42 -45.20
CA ASP A 72 25.52 5.93 -44.37
C ASP A 72 25.63 4.42 -44.14
N PHE A 73 26.00 3.65 -45.16
CA PHE A 73 26.22 2.21 -45.05
C PHE A 73 27.38 1.86 -44.12
N ILE A 74 28.51 2.57 -44.22
CA ILE A 74 29.65 2.38 -43.32
C ILE A 74 29.30 2.80 -41.88
N SER A 75 28.58 3.91 -41.71
CA SER A 75 28.11 4.37 -40.39
C SER A 75 27.16 3.36 -39.74
N LEU A 76 26.28 2.76 -40.54
CA LEU A 76 25.40 1.68 -40.09
C LEU A 76 26.19 0.42 -39.74
N GLY A 77 27.16 0.04 -40.56
CA GLY A 77 28.07 -1.07 -40.28
C GLY A 77 28.80 -0.90 -38.96
N HIS A 78 29.35 0.28 -38.69
CA HIS A 78 30.00 0.61 -37.41
C HIS A 78 29.03 0.67 -36.23
N SER A 79 27.76 1.04 -36.44
CA SER A 79 26.76 1.06 -35.38
C SER A 79 26.25 -0.34 -35.02
N ILE A 80 26.28 -1.27 -35.99
CA ILE A 80 25.92 -2.68 -35.81
C ILE A 80 27.11 -3.46 -35.21
N ASP A 81 28.33 -3.11 -35.61
CA ASP A 81 29.56 -3.68 -35.06
C ASP A 81 29.71 -3.30 -33.58
N GLY A 82 29.75 -4.29 -32.70
CA GLY A 82 29.70 -4.12 -31.24
C GLY A 82 28.30 -3.97 -30.63
N GLY A 83 27.24 -3.77 -31.43
CA GLY A 83 25.86 -3.74 -30.93
C GLY A 83 25.41 -5.08 -30.34
N LEU A 84 25.83 -6.20 -30.96
CA LEU A 84 25.58 -7.55 -30.45
C LEU A 84 26.26 -7.80 -29.09
N ASP A 85 27.47 -7.28 -28.88
CA ASP A 85 28.18 -7.44 -27.61
C ASP A 85 27.51 -6.65 -26.49
N ILE A 86 27.00 -5.45 -26.79
CA ILE A 86 26.22 -4.63 -25.83
C ILE A 86 24.90 -5.32 -25.49
N ILE A 87 24.21 -5.90 -26.47
CA ILE A 87 22.97 -6.65 -26.23
C ILE A 87 23.26 -7.85 -25.33
N ASN A 88 24.30 -8.63 -25.64
CA ASN A 88 24.70 -9.77 -24.82
C ASN A 88 25.10 -9.33 -23.39
N SER A 89 25.82 -8.22 -23.23
CA SER A 89 26.18 -7.74 -21.89
C SER A 89 24.94 -7.34 -21.08
N ILE A 90 23.99 -6.63 -21.71
CA ILE A 90 22.73 -6.24 -21.06
C ILE A 90 21.92 -7.49 -20.69
N GLU A 91 21.88 -8.52 -21.53
CA GLU A 91 21.17 -9.77 -21.25
C GLU A 91 21.77 -10.49 -20.02
N ILE A 92 23.10 -10.57 -19.93
CA ILE A 92 23.80 -11.16 -18.79
C ILE A 92 23.53 -10.34 -17.51
N ASP A 93 23.62 -9.01 -17.60
CA ASP A 93 23.36 -8.12 -16.47
C ASP A 93 21.91 -8.24 -15.99
N LEU A 94 20.96 -8.31 -16.91
CA LEU A 94 19.53 -8.48 -16.62
C LEU A 94 19.27 -9.83 -15.94
N SER A 95 19.86 -10.92 -16.45
CA SER A 95 19.74 -12.24 -15.83
C SER A 95 20.36 -12.30 -14.43
N SER A 96 21.50 -11.63 -14.23
CA SER A 96 22.13 -11.50 -12.91
C SER A 96 21.24 -10.73 -11.94
N TYR A 97 20.66 -9.62 -12.41
CA TYR A 97 19.75 -8.79 -11.62
C TYR A 97 18.46 -9.54 -11.24
N GLU A 98 17.88 -10.30 -12.16
CA GLU A 98 16.72 -11.15 -11.89
C GLU A 98 17.03 -12.17 -10.77
N LYS A 99 18.18 -12.84 -10.84
CA LYS A 99 18.62 -13.77 -9.80
C LYS A 99 18.80 -13.07 -8.45
N GLN A 100 19.38 -11.88 -8.43
CA GLN A 100 19.55 -11.10 -7.20
C GLN A 100 18.19 -10.70 -6.60
N LEU A 101 17.25 -10.26 -7.42
CA LEU A 101 15.89 -9.94 -6.98
C LEU A 101 15.16 -11.14 -6.37
N LEU A 102 15.33 -12.34 -6.95
CA LEU A 102 14.75 -13.56 -6.39
C LEU A 102 15.33 -13.87 -5.01
N VAL A 103 16.65 -13.78 -4.85
CA VAL A 103 17.32 -14.00 -3.56
C VAL A 103 16.87 -12.98 -2.52
N GLU A 104 16.79 -11.69 -2.87
CA GLU A 104 16.32 -10.65 -1.94
C GLU A 104 14.84 -10.83 -1.59
N ARG A 105 14.01 -11.27 -2.53
CA ARG A 105 12.60 -11.60 -2.26
C ARG A 105 12.47 -12.77 -1.29
N GLU A 106 13.31 -13.80 -1.42
CA GLU A 106 13.33 -14.92 -0.48
C GLU A 106 13.75 -14.47 0.93
N LYS A 107 14.83 -13.67 1.03
CA LYS A 107 15.26 -13.09 2.32
C LYS A 107 14.16 -12.25 2.96
N LEU A 108 13.49 -11.39 2.17
CA LEU A 108 12.38 -10.57 2.65
C LEU A 108 11.22 -11.43 3.15
N SER A 109 10.88 -12.51 2.43
CA SER A 109 9.84 -13.46 2.83
C SER A 109 10.17 -14.17 4.15
N LEU A 110 11.43 -14.58 4.33
CA LEU A 110 11.90 -15.17 5.59
C LEU A 110 11.84 -14.15 6.73
N SER A 111 12.32 -12.93 6.51
CA SER A 111 12.26 -11.85 7.49
C SER A 111 10.81 -11.53 7.88
N ALA A 112 9.90 -11.44 6.92
CA ALA A 112 8.48 -11.22 7.18
C ALA A 112 7.84 -12.34 8.00
N LYS A 113 8.23 -13.60 7.77
CA LYS A 113 7.78 -14.73 8.58
C LYS A 113 8.28 -14.64 10.03
N LEU A 114 9.56 -14.32 10.23
CA LEU A 114 10.16 -14.16 11.56
C LEU A 114 9.51 -13.01 12.33
N VAL A 115 9.36 -11.84 11.69
CA VAL A 115 8.66 -10.69 12.30
C VAL A 115 7.21 -11.08 12.64
N GLY A 116 6.53 -11.81 11.76
CA GLY A 116 5.18 -12.30 12.00
C GLY A 116 5.07 -13.23 13.21
N SER A 117 6.05 -14.12 13.44
CA SER A 117 6.09 -14.94 14.66
C SER A 117 6.42 -14.13 15.90
N ASP A 118 7.35 -13.20 15.82
CA ASP A 118 7.77 -12.37 16.96
C ASP A 118 6.64 -11.47 17.43
N VAL A 119 5.89 -10.87 16.50
CA VAL A 119 4.72 -10.06 16.81
C VAL A 119 3.64 -10.89 17.52
N LYS A 120 3.39 -12.13 17.08
CA LYS A 120 2.45 -13.04 17.78
C LYS A 120 2.91 -13.36 19.19
N PHE A 121 4.20 -13.64 19.38
CA PHE A 121 4.78 -13.88 20.69
C PHE A 121 4.67 -12.65 21.60
N GLN A 122 4.89 -11.44 21.06
CA GLN A 122 4.71 -10.19 21.80
C GLN A 122 3.26 -10.02 22.24
N TYR A 123 2.28 -10.22 21.36
CA TYR A 123 0.86 -10.12 21.73
C TYR A 123 0.48 -11.10 22.85
N ALA A 124 0.89 -12.37 22.76
CA ALA A 124 0.65 -13.36 23.81
C ALA A 124 1.29 -12.95 25.14
N THR A 125 2.52 -12.41 25.10
CA THR A 125 3.23 -11.93 26.28
C THR A 125 2.54 -10.71 26.90
N PHE A 126 2.06 -9.77 26.08
CA PHE A 126 1.31 -8.60 26.55
C PHE A 126 -0.03 -9.01 27.17
N GLU A 127 -0.74 -9.97 26.59
CA GLU A 127 -1.98 -10.48 27.14
C GLU A 127 -1.75 -11.13 28.51
N LEU A 128 -0.72 -11.97 28.64
CA LEU A 128 -0.35 -12.58 29.90
C LEU A 128 0.07 -11.53 30.95
N LYS A 129 0.84 -10.52 30.55
CA LYS A 129 1.24 -9.41 31.41
C LYS A 129 0.04 -8.62 31.90
N TYR A 130 -0.93 -8.32 31.03
CA TYR A 130 -2.15 -7.62 31.39
C TYR A 130 -2.97 -8.43 32.41
N LYS A 131 -3.16 -9.73 32.17
CA LYS A 131 -3.83 -10.63 33.12
C LYS A 131 -3.12 -10.67 34.47
N ALA A 132 -1.79 -10.79 34.47
CA ALA A 132 -0.99 -10.81 35.70
C ALA A 132 -1.10 -9.48 36.48
N GLN A 133 -1.07 -8.34 35.78
CA GLN A 133 -1.25 -7.02 36.40
C GLN A 133 -2.63 -6.87 37.04
N LEU A 134 -3.69 -7.34 36.38
CA LEU A 134 -5.04 -7.34 36.96
C LEU A 134 -5.14 -8.21 38.21
N LEU A 135 -4.48 -9.37 38.22
CA LEU A 135 -4.45 -10.26 39.38
C LEU A 135 -3.68 -9.65 40.54
N LEU A 136 -2.54 -9.02 40.27
CA LEU A 136 -1.74 -8.35 41.29
C LEU A 136 -2.50 -7.15 41.87
N LEU A 137 -3.17 -6.37 41.03
CA LEU A 137 -4.03 -5.29 41.49
C LEU A 137 -5.17 -5.80 42.38
N LEU A 138 -5.82 -6.90 41.98
CA LEU A 138 -6.86 -7.50 42.80
C LEU A 138 -6.32 -7.96 44.16
N ASP A 139 -5.15 -8.61 44.20
CA ASP A 139 -4.49 -9.03 45.44
C ASP A 139 -4.12 -7.84 46.34
N GLU A 140 -3.63 -6.74 45.76
CA GLU A 140 -3.37 -5.49 46.49
C GLU A 140 -4.65 -4.91 47.10
N GLN A 141 -5.75 -4.88 46.34
CA GLN A 141 -7.04 -4.39 46.86
C GLN A 141 -7.62 -5.33 47.94
N LEU A 142 -7.44 -6.65 47.80
CA LEU A 142 -7.81 -7.62 48.82
C LEU A 142 -7.02 -7.41 50.11
N THR A 143 -5.70 -7.22 50.00
CA THR A 143 -4.82 -6.94 51.14
C THR A 143 -5.18 -5.62 51.81
N HIS A 144 -5.46 -4.58 51.03
CA HIS A 144 -5.91 -3.29 51.56
C HIS A 144 -7.26 -3.42 52.26
N PHE A 145 -8.19 -4.22 51.71
CA PHE A 145 -9.45 -4.51 52.38
C PHE A 145 -9.22 -5.23 53.71
N GLU A 146 -8.41 -6.29 53.76
CA GLU A 146 -8.12 -7.02 55.00
C GLU A 146 -7.47 -6.12 56.07
N LEU A 147 -6.57 -5.23 55.65
CA LEU A 147 -5.93 -4.26 56.55
C LEU A 147 -6.93 -3.25 57.12
N VAL A 148 -7.78 -2.66 56.28
CA VAL A 148 -8.82 -1.71 56.73
C VAL A 148 -9.84 -2.42 57.61
N PHE A 149 -10.19 -3.67 57.28
CA PHE A 149 -11.12 -4.48 58.06
C PHE A 149 -10.55 -4.89 59.42
N SER A 150 -9.22 -5.05 59.52
CA SER A 150 -8.53 -5.30 60.78
C SER A 150 -8.49 -4.06 61.69
N GLN A 151 -8.78 -2.86 61.18
CA GLN A 151 -8.84 -1.64 61.99
C GLN A 151 -10.23 -1.49 62.63
N ALA A 152 -10.28 -1.33 63.95
CA ALA A 152 -11.53 -1.26 64.73
C ALA A 152 -12.45 -0.05 64.44
N ASN A 153 -11.98 0.97 63.70
CA ASN A 153 -12.71 2.22 63.40
C ASN A 153 -12.76 2.51 61.88
N PHE A 154 -13.27 1.57 61.09
CA PHE A 154 -13.33 1.75 59.63
C PHE A 154 -14.50 2.67 59.20
N SER A 155 -14.28 3.45 58.14
CA SER A 155 -15.37 4.19 57.48
C SER A 155 -16.12 3.25 56.54
N VAL A 156 -17.43 3.08 56.78
CA VAL A 156 -18.32 2.26 55.93
C VAL A 156 -18.21 2.64 54.44
N LYS A 157 -18.04 3.93 54.12
CA LYS A 157 -17.88 4.42 52.74
C LYS A 157 -16.59 3.92 52.09
N GLN A 158 -15.49 3.86 52.83
CA GLN A 158 -14.20 3.37 52.33
C GLN A 158 -14.28 1.87 52.05
N VAL A 159 -14.85 1.09 52.98
CA VAL A 159 -15.02 -0.37 52.82
C VAL A 159 -15.98 -0.69 51.67
N LEU A 160 -17.08 0.07 51.52
CA LEU A 160 -17.98 -0.08 50.37
C LEU A 160 -17.30 0.21 49.04
N SER A 161 -16.50 1.29 48.97
CA SER A 161 -15.77 1.61 47.75
C SER A 161 -14.77 0.53 47.36
N LEU A 162 -14.01 0.00 48.33
CA LEU A 162 -13.09 -1.12 48.14
C LEU A 162 -13.81 -2.38 47.69
N PHE A 163 -14.93 -2.72 48.34
CA PHE A 163 -15.74 -3.87 47.97
C PHE A 163 -16.26 -3.77 46.53
N LEU A 164 -16.74 -2.60 46.10
CA LEU A 164 -17.17 -2.38 44.72
C LEU A 164 -16.01 -2.47 43.71
N ILE A 165 -14.83 -1.97 44.07
CA ILE A 165 -13.63 -2.09 43.24
C ILE A 165 -13.22 -3.56 43.10
N ILE A 166 -13.15 -4.30 44.21
CA ILE A 166 -12.85 -5.73 44.22
C ILE A 166 -13.90 -6.50 43.41
N HIS A 167 -15.18 -6.17 43.55
CA HIS A 167 -16.26 -6.81 42.80
C HIS A 167 -16.15 -6.56 41.29
N LYS A 168 -15.86 -5.31 40.88
CA LYS A 168 -15.63 -4.95 39.47
C LYS A 168 -14.39 -5.63 38.90
N LEU A 169 -13.27 -5.62 39.64
CA LEU A 169 -12.03 -6.28 39.24
C LEU A 169 -12.24 -7.80 39.12
N TYR A 170 -12.91 -8.40 40.08
CA TYR A 170 -13.26 -9.83 40.05
C TYR A 170 -14.17 -10.16 38.87
N ALA A 171 -15.15 -9.32 38.52
CA ALA A 171 -15.98 -9.55 37.34
C ALA A 171 -15.15 -9.59 36.04
N VAL A 172 -14.17 -8.69 35.88
CA VAL A 172 -13.23 -8.70 34.75
C VAL A 172 -12.34 -9.94 34.77
N VAL A 173 -11.83 -10.31 35.94
CA VAL A 173 -10.94 -11.47 36.11
C VAL A 173 -11.68 -12.80 35.93
N SER A 174 -12.96 -12.88 36.31
CA SER A 174 -13.79 -14.09 36.18
C SER A 174 -14.06 -14.50 34.73
N GLY A 175 -13.87 -13.58 33.77
CA GLY A 175 -13.92 -13.88 32.34
C GLY A 175 -12.66 -14.61 31.82
N PHE A 176 -11.64 -14.80 32.64
CA PHE A 176 -10.48 -15.60 32.27
C PHE A 176 -10.73 -17.07 32.64
N ASP A 177 -10.70 -17.97 31.65
CA ASP A 177 -10.74 -19.42 31.90
C ASP A 177 -9.43 -19.87 32.55
N ASN A 178 -9.42 -19.97 33.88
CA ASN A 178 -8.29 -20.52 34.61
C ASN A 178 -8.74 -21.25 35.89
N VAL A 179 -8.26 -22.49 36.05
CA VAL A 179 -8.51 -23.34 37.22
C VAL A 179 -8.07 -22.67 38.54
N PHE A 180 -7.04 -21.82 38.51
CA PHE A 180 -6.61 -21.04 39.67
C PHE A 180 -7.71 -20.08 40.15
N LEU A 181 -8.44 -19.45 39.22
CA LEU A 181 -9.47 -18.47 39.55
C LEU A 181 -10.69 -19.13 40.20
N THR A 182 -11.09 -20.28 39.69
CA THR A 182 -12.22 -21.03 40.24
C THR A 182 -11.88 -21.68 41.58
N THR A 183 -10.63 -22.11 41.77
CA THR A 183 -10.23 -22.90 42.95
C THR A 183 -9.73 -22.03 44.11
N VAL A 184 -9.04 -20.93 43.84
CA VAL A 184 -8.37 -20.13 44.88
C VAL A 184 -9.01 -18.76 45.03
N LEU A 185 -9.24 -18.06 43.92
CA LEU A 185 -9.73 -16.68 43.96
C LEU A 185 -11.21 -16.61 44.30
N THR A 186 -12.04 -17.46 43.69
CA THR A 186 -13.49 -17.50 43.91
C THR A 186 -13.83 -17.75 45.38
N PRO A 187 -13.24 -18.75 46.08
CA PRO A 187 -13.53 -18.95 47.50
C PRO A 187 -13.05 -17.79 48.38
N LYS A 188 -11.90 -17.18 48.07
CA LYS A 188 -11.39 -16.01 48.82
C LYS A 188 -12.29 -14.79 48.68
N VAL A 189 -12.72 -14.47 47.46
CA VAL A 189 -13.64 -13.35 47.19
C VAL A 189 -15.01 -13.60 47.79
N ASN A 190 -15.51 -14.85 47.74
CA ASN A 190 -16.75 -15.22 48.42
C ASN A 190 -16.64 -15.09 49.94
N ARG A 191 -15.53 -15.55 50.54
CA ARG A 191 -15.28 -15.36 51.97
C ARG A 191 -15.27 -13.88 52.33
N LEU A 192 -14.58 -13.05 51.57
CA LEU A 192 -14.57 -11.60 51.77
C LEU A 192 -15.96 -10.99 51.70
N ARG A 193 -16.76 -11.44 50.73
CA ARG A 193 -18.15 -11.01 50.58
C ARG A 193 -18.97 -11.39 51.83
N PHE A 194 -18.82 -12.60 52.35
CA PHE A 194 -19.48 -13.01 53.60
C PHE A 194 -19.03 -12.19 54.82
N GLU A 195 -17.73 -11.97 54.98
CA GLU A 195 -17.17 -11.13 56.06
C GLU A 195 -17.72 -9.69 55.97
N PHE A 196 -17.75 -9.11 54.77
CA PHE A 196 -18.29 -7.77 54.55
C PHE A 196 -19.78 -7.67 54.88
N HIS A 197 -20.59 -8.65 54.43
CA HIS A 197 -22.01 -8.69 54.78
C HIS A 197 -22.22 -8.85 56.29
N THR A 198 -21.44 -9.72 56.94
CA THR A 198 -21.54 -9.96 58.38
C THR A 198 -21.23 -8.69 59.18
N VAL A 199 -20.21 -7.93 58.77
CA VAL A 199 -19.86 -6.66 59.42
C VAL A 199 -20.85 -5.55 59.12
N LEU A 200 -21.43 -5.50 57.93
CA LEU A 200 -22.55 -4.59 57.65
C LEU A 200 -23.77 -4.93 58.53
N ASP A 201 -24.09 -6.21 58.69
CA ASP A 201 -25.20 -6.68 59.53
C ASP A 201 -24.96 -6.31 61.01
N GLU A 202 -23.72 -6.48 61.50
CA GLU A 202 -23.30 -6.12 62.86
C GLU A 202 -23.36 -4.60 63.10
N GLN A 203 -22.83 -3.80 62.17
CA GLN A 203 -22.84 -2.34 62.25
C GLN A 203 -24.26 -1.75 62.13
N LEU A 204 -25.13 -2.37 61.34
CA LEU A 204 -26.55 -2.01 61.24
C LEU A 204 -27.28 -2.32 62.55
N THR A 205 -27.02 -3.49 63.14
CA THR A 205 -27.60 -3.88 64.44
C THR A 205 -27.11 -2.97 65.57
N GLN A 206 -25.83 -2.58 65.57
CA GLN A 206 -25.27 -1.66 66.55
C GLN A 206 -25.80 -0.22 66.36
N SER A 207 -25.93 0.25 65.12
CA SER A 207 -26.48 1.59 64.83
C SER A 207 -27.98 1.69 65.12
N LEU A 208 -28.74 0.60 64.98
CA LEU A 208 -30.14 0.49 65.41
C LEU A 208 -30.28 0.57 66.93
N ARG A 209 -29.31 0.06 67.70
CA ARG A 209 -29.27 0.17 69.17
C ARG A 209 -28.87 1.57 69.64
N ASP A 210 -27.95 2.21 68.93
CA ASP A 210 -27.42 3.55 69.25
C ASP A 210 -28.30 4.71 68.73
N ALA A 211 -29.45 4.42 68.09
CA ALA A 211 -30.44 5.39 67.61
C ALA A 211 -29.88 6.55 66.75
N SER A 212 -28.86 6.26 65.93
CA SER A 212 -28.22 7.26 65.08
C SER A 212 -28.73 7.20 63.63
N ASP A 213 -29.83 7.90 63.36
CA ASP A 213 -30.55 7.92 62.07
C ASP A 213 -29.66 8.17 60.85
N LEU A 214 -28.63 9.02 60.99
CA LEU A 214 -27.71 9.36 59.90
C LEU A 214 -26.81 8.17 59.49
N ARG A 215 -26.41 7.33 60.45
CA ARG A 215 -25.59 6.13 60.18
C ARG A 215 -26.43 5.02 59.58
N VAL A 216 -27.67 4.88 60.06
CA VAL A 216 -28.66 3.94 59.51
C VAL A 216 -28.97 4.28 58.05
N LEU A 217 -29.15 5.55 57.70
CA LEU A 217 -29.35 5.99 56.30
C LEU A 217 -28.15 5.68 55.40
N GLN A 218 -26.91 5.93 55.86
CA GLN A 218 -25.70 5.61 55.11
C GLN A 218 -25.49 4.10 54.93
N LEU A 219 -25.88 3.30 55.92
CA LEU A 219 -25.87 1.84 55.83
C LEU A 219 -26.98 1.34 54.90
N LEU A 220 -28.17 1.95 54.92
CA LEU A 220 -29.23 1.59 53.99
C LEU A 220 -28.82 1.91 52.54
N GLU A 221 -28.19 3.06 52.30
CA GLU A 221 -27.59 3.42 51.01
C GLU A 221 -26.56 2.36 50.59
N ALA A 222 -25.68 1.92 51.50
CA ALA A 222 -24.75 0.82 51.26
C ALA A 222 -25.45 -0.48 50.81
N TYR A 223 -26.51 -0.93 51.51
CA TYR A 223 -27.27 -2.12 51.12
C TYR A 223 -28.01 -1.97 49.79
N THR A 224 -28.48 -0.77 49.45
CA THR A 224 -29.08 -0.52 48.14
C THR A 224 -28.06 -0.62 47.02
N VAL A 225 -26.84 -0.10 47.23
CA VAL A 225 -25.74 -0.16 46.25
C VAL A 225 -25.22 -1.59 46.05
N ILE A 226 -25.28 -2.42 47.08
CA ILE A 226 -24.91 -3.85 47.01
C ILE A 226 -26.05 -4.71 46.40
N GLY A 227 -27.26 -4.14 46.22
CA GLY A 227 -28.43 -4.85 45.70
C GLY A 227 -29.15 -5.74 46.72
N GLU A 228 -28.81 -5.63 48.01
CA GLU A 228 -29.38 -6.43 49.11
C GLU A 228 -30.33 -5.64 50.03
N GLY A 229 -30.98 -4.58 49.51
CA GLY A 229 -31.90 -3.74 50.29
C GLY A 229 -33.04 -4.49 50.97
N ALA A 230 -33.50 -5.62 50.41
CA ALA A 230 -34.52 -6.46 51.03
C ALA A 230 -34.05 -7.17 52.31
N LYS A 231 -32.77 -7.52 52.43
CA LYS A 231 -32.19 -8.12 53.65
C LYS A 231 -32.04 -7.06 54.75
N ALA A 232 -31.61 -5.85 54.38
CA ALA A 232 -31.55 -4.72 55.32
C ALA A 232 -32.92 -4.40 55.92
N LEU A 233 -33.99 -4.43 55.11
CA LEU A 233 -35.35 -4.21 55.58
C LEU A 233 -35.88 -5.32 56.51
N ARG A 234 -35.42 -6.57 56.35
CA ARG A 234 -35.75 -7.67 57.27
C ARG A 234 -35.06 -7.51 58.62
N LEU A 235 -33.78 -7.15 58.61
CA LEU A 235 -33.00 -6.86 59.82
C LEU A 235 -33.57 -5.68 60.62
N ILE A 236 -34.02 -4.61 59.94
CA ILE A 236 -34.67 -3.46 60.59
C ILE A 236 -36.04 -3.83 61.18
N LYS A 237 -36.77 -4.77 60.58
CA LYS A 237 -38.08 -5.24 61.08
C LYS A 237 -37.99 -6.25 62.23
N GLY A 238 -36.78 -6.70 62.61
CA GLY A 238 -36.58 -7.67 63.69
C GLY A 238 -36.96 -9.11 63.33
N GLU A 239 -37.15 -9.41 62.04
CA GLU A 239 -37.32 -10.77 61.55
C GLU A 239 -35.95 -11.29 61.12
N ALA A 240 -35.24 -11.91 62.07
CA ALA A 240 -34.08 -12.75 61.79
C ALA A 240 -34.52 -14.05 61.08
#